data_AF-A0AAV6V601-F1
#
_entry.id   AF-A0AAV6V601-F1
#
_cell.length_a   1.000
_cell.length_b   1.000
_cell.length_c   1.000
_cell.angle_alpha   90.00
_cell.angle_beta   90.00
_cell.angle_gamma   90.00
#
_symmetry.space_group_name_H-M   'P 1'
#
loop_
_entity.id
_entity.type
_entity.pdbx_description
1 polymer ?
#
loop_
_entity_poly.entity_id
_entity_poly.type
_entity_poly.pdbx_seq_one_letter_code
_entity_poly.pdbx_strand_id
1 'polypeptide(L)'
;MEEDATVMGKLECLKEIRTRTIHLEKLKGRLRQEVDATEGEEKCLLEYRHEMELLLQEKMAHVEELRQIHADINIMENVIKQSEEDRNKHLESAKQLHHDYKPLKELVDSLRGEIGLQKLPELHEEDENFKPEFFEKQKSEWQSEIPEQVLPPSLSSAAAGHMQGAAGRSKPLQDRPQPAAFRQQPPPMKSCLSCHQQIHRNAPICPLCKAKSRSRNPKKPKRKMDD
;
A
#
# COMPACT_ATOMS: atom_id res chain seq x y z
N MET A 1 -15.52 88.47 35.79
CA MET A 1 -16.66 87.59 35.47
C MET A 1 -16.53 86.93 34.10
N GLU A 2 -16.19 87.66 33.03
CA GLU A 2 -16.04 87.09 31.67
C GLU A 2 -14.78 86.21 31.50
N GLU A 3 -13.67 86.57 32.15
CA GLU A 3 -12.46 85.73 32.21
C GLU A 3 -12.70 84.40 32.93
N ASP A 4 -13.42 84.41 34.05
CA ASP A 4 -13.78 83.18 34.78
C ASP A 4 -14.66 82.24 33.94
N ALA A 5 -15.64 82.78 33.21
CA ALA A 5 -16.47 81.98 32.30
C ALA A 5 -15.64 81.34 31.17
N THR A 6 -14.66 82.08 30.65
CA THR A 6 -13.72 81.58 29.63
C THR A 6 -12.83 80.47 30.18
N VAL A 7 -12.33 80.62 31.41
CA VAL A 7 -11.52 79.60 32.10
C VAL A 7 -12.35 78.34 32.36
N MET A 8 -13.60 78.48 32.80
CA MET A 8 -14.51 77.34 33.03
C MET A 8 -14.80 76.57 31.73
N GLY A 9 -15.06 77.26 30.61
CA GLY A 9 -15.25 76.60 29.31
C GLY A 9 -14.01 75.83 28.83
N LYS A 10 -12.80 76.35 29.08
CA LYS A 10 -11.54 75.64 28.78
C LYS A 10 -11.39 74.38 29.64
N LEU A 11 -11.77 74.42 30.92
CA LEU A 11 -11.71 73.26 31.81
C LEU A 11 -12.70 72.15 31.41
N GLU A 12 -13.90 72.51 30.97
CA GLU A 12 -14.88 71.57 30.42
C GLU A 12 -14.36 70.90 29.14
N CYS A 13 -13.78 71.69 28.24
CA CYS A 13 -13.13 71.17 27.04
C CYS A 13 -11.98 70.20 27.39
N LEU A 14 -11.12 70.53 28.36
CA LEU A 14 -10.05 69.64 28.83
C LEU A 14 -10.58 68.32 29.42
N LYS A 15 -11.68 68.37 30.18
CA LYS A 15 -12.34 67.17 30.72
C LYS A 15 -12.86 66.27 29.60
N GLU A 16 -13.46 66.85 28.57
CA GLU A 16 -13.93 66.12 27.40
C GLU A 16 -12.77 65.51 26.62
N ILE A 17 -11.71 66.29 26.34
CA ILE A 17 -10.49 65.81 25.70
C ILE A 17 -9.94 64.61 26.47
N ARG A 18 -9.76 64.71 27.79
CA ARG A 18 -9.25 63.61 28.62
C ARG A 18 -10.12 62.35 28.49
N THR A 19 -11.44 62.50 28.52
CA THR A 19 -12.37 61.37 28.40
C THR A 19 -12.27 60.71 27.03
N ARG A 20 -12.23 61.50 25.95
CA ARG A 20 -12.05 61.02 24.57
C ARG A 20 -10.69 60.36 24.37
N THR A 21 -9.61 60.92 24.92
CA THR A 21 -8.26 60.33 24.86
C THR A 21 -8.20 58.96 25.54
N ILE A 22 -8.82 58.79 26.71
CA ILE A 22 -8.88 57.48 27.37
C ILE A 22 -9.65 56.45 26.51
N HIS A 23 -10.76 56.86 25.90
CA HIS A 23 -11.52 55.98 25.01
C HIS A 23 -10.70 55.61 23.76
N LEU A 24 -9.99 56.57 23.17
CA LEU A 24 -9.11 56.36 22.03
C LEU A 24 -8.00 55.34 22.35
N GLU A 25 -7.34 55.46 23.50
CA GLU A 25 -6.29 54.50 23.90
C GLU A 25 -6.86 53.09 24.12
N LYS A 26 -8.07 52.96 24.67
CA LYS A 26 -8.75 51.66 24.78
C LYS A 26 -9.05 51.05 23.41
N LEU A 27 -9.56 51.86 22.47
CA LEU A 27 -9.83 51.42 21.10
C LEU A 27 -8.54 51.01 20.39
N LYS A 28 -7.47 51.79 20.53
CA LYS A 28 -6.15 51.49 19.95
C LYS A 28 -5.57 50.18 20.50
N GLY A 29 -5.73 49.92 21.79
CA GLY A 29 -5.32 48.66 22.41
C GLY A 29 -6.06 47.45 21.82
N ARG A 30 -7.38 47.55 21.69
CA ARG A 30 -8.21 46.52 21.05
C ARG A 30 -7.83 46.32 19.58
N LEU A 31 -7.64 47.41 18.84
CA LEU A 31 -7.26 47.34 17.43
C LEU A 31 -5.93 46.61 17.25
N ARG A 32 -4.93 46.89 18.11
CA ARG A 32 -3.65 46.17 18.07
C ARG A 32 -3.84 44.68 18.32
N GLN A 33 -4.64 44.30 19.31
CA GLN A 33 -4.92 42.89 19.60
C GLN A 33 -5.58 42.18 18.41
N GLU A 34 -6.54 42.80 17.74
CA GLU A 34 -7.19 42.22 16.56
C GLU A 34 -6.21 42.07 15.39
N VAL A 35 -5.30 43.04 15.20
CA VAL A 35 -4.24 42.95 14.18
C VAL A 35 -3.31 41.79 14.49
N ASP A 36 -2.80 41.70 15.72
CA ASP A 36 -1.89 40.61 16.13
C ASP A 36 -2.57 39.23 16.00
N ALA A 37 -3.85 39.12 16.35
CA ALA A 37 -4.64 37.91 16.19
C ALA A 37 -4.82 37.53 14.71
N THR A 38 -5.08 38.52 13.84
CA THR A 38 -5.22 38.32 12.40
C THR A 38 -3.91 37.83 11.78
N GLU A 39 -2.78 38.44 12.12
CA GLU A 39 -1.45 37.99 11.67
C GLU A 39 -1.10 36.58 12.17
N GLY A 40 -1.53 36.24 13.39
CA GLY A 40 -1.40 34.89 13.93
C GLY A 40 -2.20 33.87 13.11
N GLU A 41 -3.46 34.17 12.81
CA GLU A 41 -4.32 33.29 12.02
C GLU A 41 -3.80 33.14 10.57
N GLU A 42 -3.26 34.19 9.98
CA GLU A 42 -2.66 34.11 8.64
C GLU A 42 -1.50 33.10 8.59
N LYS A 43 -0.65 33.08 9.62
CA LYS A 43 0.44 32.08 9.73
C LYS A 43 -0.12 30.66 9.86
N CYS A 44 -1.11 30.46 10.72
CA CYS A 44 -1.77 29.16 10.86
C CYS A 44 -2.38 28.68 9.54
N LEU A 45 -3.03 29.59 8.79
CA LEU A 45 -3.61 29.28 7.48
C LEU A 45 -2.55 28.84 6.46
N LEU A 46 -1.36 29.46 6.48
CA LEU A 46 -0.25 29.04 5.61
C LEU A 46 0.22 27.63 5.97
N GLU A 47 0.38 27.33 7.26
CA GLU A 47 0.77 25.99 7.73
C GLU A 47 -0.26 24.93 7.32
N TYR A 48 -1.56 25.19 7.48
CA TYR A 48 -2.62 24.27 7.08
C TYR A 48 -2.67 24.02 5.58
N ARG A 49 -2.43 25.06 4.76
CA ARG A 49 -2.35 24.91 3.31
C ARG A 49 -1.16 24.05 2.91
N HIS A 50 -0.01 24.28 3.53
CA HIS A 50 1.18 23.48 3.27
C HIS A 50 0.98 22.01 3.66
N GLU A 51 0.41 21.74 4.84
CA GLU A 51 0.09 20.38 5.28
C GLU A 51 -0.88 19.69 4.30
N MET A 52 -1.88 20.41 3.80
CA MET A 52 -2.80 19.89 2.78
C MET A 52 -2.06 19.50 1.48
N GLU A 53 -1.09 20.31 1.04
CA GLU A 53 -0.27 19.99 -0.14
C GLU A 53 0.56 18.72 0.07
N LEU A 54 1.17 18.57 1.25
CA LEU A 54 1.93 17.36 1.60
C LEU A 54 1.03 16.12 1.61
N LEU A 55 -0.16 16.19 2.20
CA LEU A 55 -1.12 15.08 2.21
C LEU A 55 -1.57 14.69 0.78
N LEU A 56 -1.77 15.67 -0.10
CA LEU A 56 -2.08 15.41 -1.50
C LEU A 56 -0.91 14.75 -2.23
N GLN A 57 0.32 15.15 -1.94
CA GLN A 57 1.52 14.53 -2.48
C GLN A 57 1.66 13.07 -2.00
N GLU A 58 1.48 12.81 -0.71
CA GLU A 58 1.50 11.45 -0.14
C GLU A 58 0.42 10.56 -0.77
N LYS A 59 -0.80 11.09 -0.93
CA LYS A 59 -1.87 10.39 -1.65
C LYS A 59 -1.42 9.99 -3.06
N MET A 60 -0.72 10.87 -3.77
CA MET A 60 -0.26 10.56 -5.13
C MET A 60 0.88 9.55 -5.15
N ALA A 61 1.78 9.58 -4.16
CA ALA A 61 2.78 8.54 -3.99
C ALA A 61 2.13 7.15 -3.80
N HIS A 62 1.11 7.05 -2.95
CA HIS A 62 0.38 5.78 -2.75
C HIS A 62 -0.36 5.30 -4.01
N VAL A 63 -0.88 6.19 -4.84
CA VAL A 63 -1.48 5.81 -6.13
C VAL A 63 -0.45 5.19 -7.07
N GLU A 64 0.78 5.72 -7.10
CA GLU A 64 1.85 5.14 -7.93
C GLU A 64 2.34 3.80 -7.36
N GLU A 65 2.42 3.65 -6.03
CA GLU A 65 2.71 2.36 -5.39
C GLU A 65 1.67 1.30 -5.79
N LEU A 66 0.38 1.66 -5.76
CA LEU A 66 -0.69 0.77 -6.23
C LEU A 66 -0.50 0.45 -7.72
N ARG A 67 -0.18 1.43 -8.56
CA ARG A 67 0.06 1.19 -10.00
C ARG A 67 1.20 0.20 -10.23
N GLN A 68 2.28 0.30 -9.46
CA GLN A 68 3.40 -0.64 -9.53
C GLN A 68 2.99 -2.05 -9.10
N ILE A 69 2.22 -2.18 -8.01
CA ILE A 69 1.70 -3.49 -7.56
C ILE A 69 0.84 -4.13 -8.66
N HIS A 70 -0.03 -3.37 -9.33
CA HIS A 70 -0.83 -3.89 -10.45
C HIS A 70 0.06 -4.35 -11.62
N ALA A 71 1.13 -3.62 -11.94
CA ALA A 71 2.09 -4.02 -12.96
C ALA A 71 2.81 -5.33 -12.60
N ASP A 72 3.23 -5.47 -11.34
CA ASP A 72 3.90 -6.68 -10.84
C ASP A 72 2.96 -7.89 -10.84
N ILE A 73 1.67 -7.70 -10.49
CA ILE A 73 0.63 -8.73 -10.60
C ILE A 73 0.52 -9.21 -12.05
N ASN A 74 0.37 -8.29 -13.01
CA ASN A 74 0.25 -8.63 -14.43
C ASN A 74 1.49 -9.39 -14.94
N ILE A 75 2.70 -9.01 -14.47
CA ILE A 75 3.93 -9.76 -14.81
C ILE A 75 3.85 -11.18 -14.27
N MET A 76 3.45 -11.36 -13.02
CA MET A 76 3.32 -12.68 -12.40
C MET A 76 2.27 -13.56 -13.09
N GLU A 77 1.12 -13.00 -13.46
CA GLU A 77 0.09 -13.71 -14.23
C GLU A 77 0.63 -14.21 -15.57
N ASN A 78 1.39 -13.38 -16.28
CA ASN A 78 2.03 -13.77 -17.53
C ASN A 78 3.06 -14.90 -17.33
N VAL A 79 3.86 -14.84 -16.25
CA VAL A 79 4.83 -15.90 -15.92
C VAL A 79 4.12 -17.22 -15.62
N ILE A 80 3.03 -17.18 -14.86
CA ILE A 80 2.21 -18.37 -14.56
C ILE A 80 1.67 -18.96 -15.85
N LYS A 81 1.02 -18.13 -16.69
CA LYS A 81 0.48 -18.56 -17.97
C LYS A 81 1.53 -19.20 -18.87
N GLN A 82 2.70 -18.58 -19.02
CA GLN A 82 3.81 -19.12 -19.81
C GLN A 82 4.29 -20.46 -19.25
N SER A 83 4.39 -20.57 -17.92
CA SER A 83 4.83 -21.81 -17.26
C SER A 83 3.81 -22.94 -17.44
N GLU A 84 2.51 -22.64 -17.43
CA GLU A 84 1.46 -23.62 -17.72
C GLU A 84 1.50 -24.08 -19.18
N GLU A 85 1.70 -23.16 -20.12
CA GLU A 85 1.88 -23.48 -21.54
C GLU A 85 3.10 -24.39 -21.75
N ASP A 86 4.23 -24.09 -21.12
CA ASP A 86 5.45 -24.87 -21.26
C ASP A 86 5.32 -26.25 -20.59
N ARG A 87 4.70 -26.33 -19.40
CA ARG A 87 4.34 -27.61 -18.77
C ARG A 87 3.47 -28.45 -19.70
N ASN A 88 2.46 -27.86 -20.33
CA ASN A 88 1.57 -28.58 -21.25
C ASN A 88 2.33 -29.06 -22.50
N LYS A 89 3.24 -28.26 -23.06
CA LYS A 89 4.11 -28.69 -24.19
C LYS A 89 4.96 -29.90 -23.80
N HIS A 90 5.58 -29.88 -22.62
CA HIS A 90 6.36 -31.01 -22.13
C HIS A 90 5.51 -32.25 -21.91
N LEU A 91 4.31 -32.10 -21.36
CA LEU A 91 3.37 -33.19 -21.16
C LEU A 91 2.95 -33.84 -22.49
N GLU A 92 2.59 -33.05 -23.50
CA GLU A 92 2.23 -33.57 -24.82
C GLU A 92 3.42 -34.26 -25.51
N SER A 93 4.62 -33.68 -25.39
CA SER A 93 5.85 -34.33 -25.89
C SER A 93 6.11 -35.67 -25.20
N ALA A 94 5.91 -35.75 -23.87
CA ALA A 94 6.09 -36.97 -23.12
C ALA A 94 5.06 -38.04 -23.52
N LYS A 95 3.80 -37.67 -23.74
CA LYS A 95 2.76 -38.57 -24.25
C LYS A 95 3.10 -39.13 -25.63
N GLN A 96 3.60 -38.30 -26.55
CA GLN A 96 4.02 -38.76 -27.86
C GLN A 96 5.18 -39.76 -27.77
N LEU A 97 6.20 -39.46 -26.97
CA LEU A 97 7.32 -40.38 -26.74
C LEU A 97 6.86 -41.70 -26.11
N HIS A 98 5.94 -41.64 -25.15
CA HIS A 98 5.37 -42.85 -24.53
C HIS A 98 4.57 -43.69 -25.54
N HIS A 99 3.81 -43.03 -26.43
CA HIS A 99 3.10 -43.68 -27.54
C HIS A 99 4.06 -44.41 -28.48
N ASP A 100 5.20 -43.80 -28.82
CA ASP A 100 6.22 -44.40 -29.69
C ASP A 100 7.05 -45.49 -28.99
N TYR A 101 7.32 -45.32 -27.69
CA TYR A 101 8.04 -46.27 -26.85
C TYR A 101 7.34 -47.62 -26.74
N LYS A 102 6.02 -47.61 -26.52
CA LYS A 102 5.24 -48.83 -26.25
C LYS A 102 5.39 -49.92 -27.34
N PRO A 103 5.12 -49.66 -28.64
CA PRO A 103 5.27 -50.68 -29.68
C PRO A 103 6.73 -51.10 -29.88
N LEU A 104 7.69 -50.18 -29.68
CA LEU A 104 9.11 -50.52 -29.79
C LEU A 104 9.55 -51.46 -28.67
N LYS A 105 9.11 -51.21 -27.42
CA LYS A 105 9.36 -52.10 -26.29
C LYS A 105 8.76 -53.48 -26.55
N GLU A 106 7.50 -53.54 -26.99
CA GLU A 106 6.82 -54.80 -27.32
C GLU A 106 7.58 -55.60 -28.39
N LEU A 107 8.11 -54.93 -29.42
CA LEU A 107 8.95 -55.56 -30.45
C LEU A 107 10.27 -56.08 -29.86
N VAL A 108 10.98 -55.27 -29.06
CA VAL A 108 12.24 -55.67 -28.42
C VAL A 108 12.04 -56.86 -27.49
N ASP A 109 10.99 -56.85 -26.67
CA ASP A 109 10.65 -57.96 -25.78
C ASP A 109 10.30 -59.24 -26.55
N SER A 110 9.64 -59.11 -27.71
CA SER A 110 9.35 -60.24 -28.59
C SER A 110 10.65 -60.86 -29.15
N LEU A 111 11.55 -60.03 -29.70
CA LEU A 111 12.84 -60.47 -30.24
C LEU A 111 13.74 -61.09 -29.15
N ARG A 112 13.74 -60.53 -27.94
CA ARG A 112 14.46 -61.10 -26.78
C ARG A 112 13.91 -62.48 -26.42
N GLY A 113 12.59 -62.63 -26.45
CA GLY A 113 11.92 -63.91 -26.20
C GLY A 113 12.33 -65.00 -27.19
N GLU A 114 12.46 -64.68 -28.48
CA GLU A 114 12.85 -65.64 -29.53
C GLU A 114 14.23 -66.28 -29.29
N ILE A 115 15.14 -65.57 -28.63
CA ILE A 115 16.49 -66.05 -28.27
C ILE A 115 16.61 -66.47 -26.80
N GLY A 116 15.50 -66.58 -26.07
CA GLY A 116 15.45 -67.06 -24.68
C GLY A 116 15.89 -66.05 -23.62
N LEU A 117 15.95 -64.76 -23.93
CA LEU A 117 16.24 -63.70 -22.95
C LEU A 117 14.97 -63.23 -22.23
N GLN A 118 15.11 -62.80 -20.97
CA GLN A 118 14.02 -62.20 -20.19
C GLN A 118 13.62 -60.82 -20.76
N LYS A 119 12.33 -60.48 -20.60
CA LYS A 119 11.78 -59.17 -20.97
C LYS A 119 12.46 -58.04 -20.21
N LEU A 120 12.47 -56.85 -20.80
CA LEU A 120 12.94 -55.64 -20.13
C LEU A 120 11.93 -55.18 -19.07
N PRO A 121 12.38 -54.58 -17.95
CA PRO A 121 11.52 -53.94 -16.96
C PRO A 121 10.58 -52.91 -17.58
N GLU A 122 9.48 -52.58 -16.89
CA GLU A 122 8.63 -51.46 -17.30
C GLU A 122 9.20 -50.11 -16.84
N LEU A 123 8.87 -49.02 -17.55
CA LEU A 123 9.41 -47.69 -17.24
C LEU A 123 9.14 -47.25 -15.79
N HIS A 124 7.97 -47.61 -15.26
CA HIS A 124 7.58 -47.28 -13.89
C HIS A 124 8.31 -48.12 -12.83
N GLU A 125 8.93 -49.25 -13.23
CA GLU A 125 9.77 -50.08 -12.37
C GLU A 125 11.22 -49.56 -12.34
N GLU A 126 11.65 -48.88 -13.41
CA GLU A 126 13.00 -48.30 -13.51
C GLU A 126 13.10 -46.91 -12.89
N ASP A 127 12.05 -46.09 -12.97
CA ASP A 127 12.02 -44.75 -12.39
C ASP A 127 10.61 -44.39 -11.90
N GLU A 128 10.50 -44.07 -10.60
CA GLU A 128 9.25 -43.70 -9.92
C GLU A 128 8.54 -42.49 -10.54
N ASN A 129 9.25 -41.69 -11.34
CA ASN A 129 8.71 -40.54 -12.04
C ASN A 129 7.78 -40.93 -13.20
N PHE A 130 7.87 -42.14 -13.75
CA PHE A 130 6.99 -42.62 -14.82
C PHE A 130 5.72 -43.27 -14.27
N LYS A 131 4.91 -42.50 -13.54
CA LYS A 131 3.60 -42.98 -13.12
C LYS A 131 2.67 -43.13 -14.33
N PRO A 132 1.94 -44.24 -14.51
CA PRO A 132 1.00 -44.42 -15.61
C PRO A 132 -0.04 -43.29 -15.72
N GLU A 133 -0.46 -42.77 -14.56
CA GLU A 133 -1.40 -41.65 -14.41
C GLU A 133 -0.90 -40.32 -15.01
N PHE A 134 0.43 -40.15 -15.12
CA PHE A 134 1.06 -38.97 -15.70
C PHE A 134 0.66 -38.74 -17.15
N PHE A 135 0.44 -39.83 -17.90
CA PHE A 135 0.08 -39.76 -19.32
C PHE A 135 -1.44 -39.71 -19.55
N GLU A 136 -2.27 -40.04 -18.56
CA GLU A 136 -3.72 -40.17 -18.71
C GLU A 136 -4.51 -38.90 -18.36
N LYS A 137 -4.12 -38.10 -17.36
CA LYS A 137 -4.88 -36.88 -16.99
C LYS A 137 -4.09 -35.89 -16.11
N GLN A 138 -3.81 -34.69 -16.63
CA GLN A 138 -3.55 -33.51 -15.80
C GLN A 138 -3.95 -32.22 -16.53
N LYS A 139 -5.21 -31.79 -16.35
CA LYS A 139 -5.55 -30.36 -16.39
C LYS A 139 -5.60 -29.91 -14.95
N SER A 140 -4.50 -29.38 -14.43
CA SER A 140 -4.56 -28.64 -13.17
C SER A 140 -5.24 -27.30 -13.46
N GLU A 141 -6.51 -27.19 -13.12
CA GLU A 141 -7.23 -25.91 -13.03
C GLU A 141 -6.71 -25.16 -11.80
N TRP A 142 -5.82 -24.18 -12.02
CA TRP A 142 -5.60 -23.15 -11.02
C TRP A 142 -6.86 -22.28 -10.96
N GLN A 143 -7.71 -22.54 -9.96
CA GLN A 143 -8.84 -21.68 -9.61
C GLN A 143 -8.29 -20.36 -9.04
N SER A 144 -8.26 -19.32 -9.87
CA SER A 144 -8.15 -17.94 -9.41
C SER A 144 -9.47 -17.49 -8.80
N GLU A 145 -9.78 -17.93 -7.58
CA GLU A 145 -10.76 -17.24 -6.74
C GLU A 145 -10.00 -16.42 -5.70
N ILE A 146 -9.44 -15.29 -6.13
CA ILE A 146 -9.18 -14.17 -5.23
C ILE A 146 -10.45 -13.31 -5.31
N PRO A 147 -11.25 -13.21 -4.23
CA PRO A 147 -12.40 -12.32 -4.22
C PRO A 147 -11.93 -10.90 -4.52
N GLU A 148 -12.38 -10.37 -5.65
CA GLU A 148 -12.16 -8.99 -6.06
C GLU A 148 -12.75 -8.08 -4.98
N GLN A 149 -11.90 -7.57 -4.09
CA GLN A 149 -12.30 -6.54 -3.15
C GLN A 149 -12.60 -5.29 -3.97
N VAL A 150 -13.88 -5.10 -4.28
CA VAL A 150 -14.45 -3.94 -4.94
C VAL A 150 -13.90 -2.69 -4.27
N LEU A 151 -12.96 -2.02 -4.95
CA LEU A 151 -12.48 -0.71 -4.54
C LEU A 151 -13.69 0.26 -4.51
N PRO A 152 -13.86 1.06 -3.45
CA PRO A 152 -14.99 1.97 -3.35
C PRO A 152 -14.98 2.97 -4.53
N PRO A 153 -16.15 3.31 -5.10
CA PRO A 153 -16.29 4.10 -6.32
C PRO A 153 -15.74 5.54 -6.23
N SER A 154 -15.28 5.98 -5.06
CA SER A 154 -14.70 7.30 -4.83
C SER A 154 -13.29 7.48 -5.42
N LEU A 155 -12.63 6.41 -5.88
CA LEU A 155 -11.28 6.48 -6.49
C LEU A 155 -11.27 6.33 -8.01
N SER A 156 -12.35 5.84 -8.63
CA SER A 156 -12.39 5.57 -10.08
C SER A 156 -12.50 6.83 -10.96
N SER A 157 -12.86 7.99 -10.40
CA SER A 157 -13.10 9.20 -11.19
C SER A 157 -11.86 10.03 -11.50
N ALA A 158 -10.68 9.70 -10.96
CA ALA A 158 -9.46 10.49 -11.19
C ALA A 158 -8.57 9.99 -12.35
N ALA A 159 -8.78 8.75 -12.83
CA ALA A 159 -7.88 8.13 -13.81
C ALA A 159 -8.35 8.24 -15.28
N ALA A 160 -9.60 8.65 -15.53
CA ALA A 160 -10.20 8.63 -16.88
C ALA A 160 -9.98 9.91 -17.71
N GLY A 161 -9.04 10.78 -17.31
CA GLY A 161 -8.93 12.13 -17.85
C GLY A 161 -7.53 12.56 -18.27
N HIS A 162 -6.74 11.72 -18.96
CA HIS A 162 -5.65 12.18 -19.85
C HIS A 162 -5.08 11.00 -20.66
N MET A 163 -5.80 10.60 -21.71
CA MET A 163 -5.28 9.73 -22.77
C MET A 163 -5.44 10.45 -24.11
N GLN A 164 -4.46 11.27 -24.46
CA GLN A 164 -4.20 11.65 -25.85
C GLN A 164 -2.69 11.70 -26.13
N GLY A 165 -2.28 10.84 -27.06
CA GLY A 165 -1.15 11.11 -27.97
C GLY A 165 0.19 10.50 -27.60
N ALA A 166 0.50 9.30 -28.14
CA ALA A 166 1.62 9.11 -29.08
C ALA A 166 1.81 7.61 -29.40
N ALA A 167 1.63 7.29 -30.68
CA ALA A 167 2.05 6.04 -31.28
C ALA A 167 3.59 6.00 -31.42
N GLY A 168 4.21 4.83 -31.23
CA GLY A 168 5.61 4.66 -31.62
C GLY A 168 6.36 3.43 -31.11
N ARG A 169 6.34 2.37 -31.94
CA ARG A 169 7.50 1.56 -32.33
C ARG A 169 8.14 0.56 -31.34
N SER A 170 8.10 -0.70 -31.77
CA SER A 170 8.78 -1.88 -31.26
C SER A 170 10.30 -1.83 -31.42
N LYS A 171 11.03 -2.36 -30.41
CA LYS A 171 12.22 -3.23 -30.53
C LYS A 171 12.62 -3.85 -29.16
N PRO A 172 13.20 -5.08 -29.13
CA PRO A 172 13.55 -5.81 -27.90
C PRO A 172 15.07 -5.76 -27.56
N LEU A 173 15.46 -6.47 -26.48
CA LEU A 173 16.81 -6.68 -25.85
C LEU A 173 17.22 -5.64 -24.79
N GLN A 174 17.90 -5.95 -23.68
CA GLN A 174 18.35 -7.17 -22.98
C GLN A 174 18.90 -6.70 -21.63
N ASP A 175 19.02 -7.61 -20.66
CA ASP A 175 19.87 -7.51 -19.46
C ASP A 175 19.73 -6.28 -18.53
N ARG A 176 18.98 -6.45 -17.43
CA ARG A 176 19.19 -5.65 -16.22
C ARG A 176 19.16 -6.54 -14.97
N PRO A 177 20.13 -6.42 -14.04
CA PRO A 177 20.21 -7.31 -12.88
C PRO A 177 19.01 -7.13 -11.96
N GLN A 178 18.47 -8.25 -11.48
CA GLN A 178 17.44 -8.28 -10.43
C GLN A 178 17.90 -7.44 -9.23
N PRO A 179 17.11 -6.46 -8.75
CA PRO A 179 17.31 -5.94 -7.41
C PRO A 179 16.87 -7.03 -6.43
N ALA A 180 17.80 -7.50 -5.60
CA ALA A 180 17.50 -8.29 -4.44
C ALA A 180 16.35 -7.63 -3.68
N ALA A 181 15.23 -8.35 -3.56
CA ALA A 181 14.07 -7.92 -2.83
C ALA A 181 14.50 -7.45 -1.44
N PHE A 182 14.49 -6.14 -1.22
CA PHE A 182 14.41 -5.54 0.10
C PHE A 182 13.04 -5.97 0.66
N ARG A 183 13.00 -7.19 1.20
CA ARG A 183 11.86 -7.71 1.96
C ARG A 183 11.77 -6.86 3.22
N GLN A 184 11.15 -5.69 3.12
CA GLN A 184 10.64 -4.99 4.27
C GLN A 184 9.63 -5.94 4.91
N GLN A 185 10.06 -6.62 5.99
CA GLN A 185 9.13 -7.40 6.78
C GLN A 185 8.03 -6.45 7.25
N PRO A 186 6.75 -6.83 7.09
CA PRO A 186 5.67 -6.00 7.58
C PRO A 186 5.86 -5.74 9.08
N PRO A 187 5.69 -4.48 9.54
CA PRO A 187 5.97 -4.11 10.91
C PRO A 187 5.13 -4.95 11.89
N PRO A 188 5.68 -5.31 13.05
CA PRO A 188 5.01 -6.20 13.99
C PRO A 188 3.67 -5.60 14.43
N MET A 189 2.59 -6.39 14.33
CA MET A 189 1.24 -5.99 14.68
C MET A 189 0.80 -6.55 16.06
N LYS A 190 -0.21 -5.95 16.68
CA LYS A 190 -0.91 -6.46 17.87
C LYS A 190 -2.42 -6.44 17.65
N SER A 191 -3.16 -7.34 18.28
CA SER A 191 -4.63 -7.29 18.26
C SER A 191 -5.17 -6.29 19.28
N CYS A 192 -6.18 -5.49 18.88
CA CYS A 192 -6.92 -4.63 19.79
C CYS A 192 -7.68 -5.48 20.83
N LEU A 193 -7.63 -5.11 22.11
CA LEU A 193 -8.35 -5.83 23.18
C LEU A 193 -9.88 -5.65 23.16
N SER A 194 -10.39 -4.68 22.39
CA SER A 194 -11.83 -4.41 22.31
C SER A 194 -12.46 -4.98 21.04
N CYS A 195 -11.88 -4.72 19.87
CA CYS A 195 -12.43 -5.17 18.58
C CYS A 195 -11.62 -6.30 17.91
N HIS A 196 -10.53 -6.76 18.53
CA HIS A 196 -9.67 -7.86 18.04
C HIS A 196 -8.96 -7.64 16.69
N GLN A 197 -9.19 -6.50 16.02
CA GLN A 197 -8.51 -6.14 14.79
C GLN A 197 -7.01 -5.89 14.98
N GLN A 198 -6.22 -6.21 13.95
CA GLN A 198 -4.78 -5.98 13.94
C GLN A 198 -4.48 -4.47 13.84
N ILE A 199 -3.66 -3.97 14.76
CA ILE A 199 -3.20 -2.59 14.83
C ILE A 199 -1.68 -2.57 15.01
N HIS A 200 -1.03 -1.45 14.67
CA HIS A 200 0.41 -1.29 14.87
C HIS A 200 0.81 -1.54 16.34
N ARG A 201 1.90 -2.26 16.60
CA ARG A 201 2.30 -2.68 17.96
C ARG A 201 2.46 -1.51 18.94
N ASN A 202 2.87 -0.34 18.46
CA ASN A 202 3.04 0.87 19.27
C ASN A 202 1.85 1.84 19.24
N ALA A 203 0.72 1.49 18.60
CA ALA A 203 -0.46 2.36 18.56
C ALA A 203 -1.02 2.59 19.99
N PRO A 204 -1.16 3.86 20.45
CA PRO A 204 -1.68 4.17 21.78
C PRO A 204 -3.20 3.99 21.88
N ILE A 205 -3.90 4.13 20.75
CA ILE A 205 -5.36 4.00 20.61
C ILE A 205 -5.66 3.18 19.35
N CYS A 206 -6.69 2.34 19.39
CA CYS A 206 -7.17 1.63 18.20
C CYS A 206 -7.78 2.63 17.19
N PRO A 207 -7.31 2.71 15.93
CA PRO A 207 -7.86 3.66 14.97
C PRO A 207 -9.32 3.37 14.61
N LEU A 208 -9.74 2.11 14.71
CA LEU A 208 -11.07 1.63 14.35
C LEU A 208 -12.12 1.89 15.45
N CYS A 209 -11.84 1.48 16.69
CA CYS A 209 -12.83 1.56 17.79
C CYS A 209 -12.49 2.59 18.86
N LYS A 210 -11.38 3.32 18.72
CA LYS A 210 -10.89 4.35 19.67
C LYS A 210 -10.60 3.85 21.09
N ALA A 211 -10.60 2.54 21.34
CA ALA A 211 -10.21 1.98 22.62
C ALA A 211 -8.71 2.19 22.90
N LYS A 212 -8.35 2.58 24.14
CA LYS A 212 -6.95 2.72 24.57
C LYS A 212 -6.25 1.35 24.57
N SER A 213 -5.07 1.29 23.94
CA SER A 213 -4.26 0.08 23.94
C SER A 213 -3.40 0.03 25.21
N ARG A 214 -3.53 -1.04 25.98
CA ARG A 214 -2.67 -1.31 27.14
C ARG A 214 -1.54 -2.27 26.74
N SER A 215 -0.29 -1.90 27.02
CA SER A 215 0.85 -2.81 26.85
C SER A 215 0.73 -4.00 27.79
N ARG A 216 1.01 -5.22 27.30
CA ARG A 216 1.06 -6.43 28.14
C ARG A 216 2.26 -6.45 29.10
N ASN A 217 3.28 -5.61 28.86
CA ASN A 217 4.48 -5.53 29.69
C ASN A 217 4.67 -4.10 30.22
N PRO A 218 3.98 -3.71 31.30
CA PRO A 218 4.18 -2.39 31.92
C PRO A 218 5.58 -2.30 32.53
N LYS A 219 6.33 -1.24 32.20
CA LYS A 219 7.60 -0.94 32.86
C LYS A 219 7.34 -0.74 34.36
N LYS A 220 8.06 -1.47 35.22
CA LYS A 220 7.94 -1.36 36.68
C LYS A 220 8.14 0.11 37.10
N PRO A 221 7.26 0.69 37.94
CA PRO A 221 7.47 2.03 38.46
C PRO A 221 8.76 2.08 39.29
N LYS A 222 9.61 3.08 39.02
CA LYS A 222 10.83 3.36 39.77
C LYS A 222 10.41 3.78 41.19
N ARG A 223 10.86 3.06 42.22
CA ARG A 223 10.67 3.46 43.62
C ARG A 223 11.27 4.85 43.80
N LYS A 224 10.49 5.79 44.34
CA LYS A 224 11.01 7.09 44.79
C LYS A 224 11.93 6.82 45.99
N MET A 225 13.12 7.39 45.95
CA MET A 225 14.02 7.46 47.10
C MET A 225 13.50 8.64 47.94
N ASP A 226 13.05 8.36 49.16
CA ASP A 226 12.79 9.38 50.18
C ASP A 226 14.15 9.95 50.63
N ASP A 227 14.26 11.28 50.60
CA ASP A 227 15.09 12.10 51.48
C ASP A 227 14.21 13.29 51.93
#